data_AF-D8VEW0-F1
#
_entry.id   AF-D8VEW0-F1
#
_cell.length_a   1.000
_cell.length_b   1.000
_cell.length_c   1.000
_cell.angle_alpha   90.00
_cell.angle_beta   90.00
_cell.angle_gamma   90.00
#
_symmetry.space_group_name_H-M   'P 1'
#
loop_
_entity.id
_entity.type
_entity.pdbx_description
1 polymer ?
#
loop_
_entity_poly.entity_id
_entity_poly.type
_entity_poly.pdbx_seq_one_letter_code
_entity_poly.pdbx_strand_id
1 'polypeptide(L)'
;IQEDMLAEIRTVESEAAAFFDQISRYFITRGKIVTKVTKYPHVEDFRVTVEELDEKEYVSLKLVMCEIRNHYSTLHDIIMKNLEKIKKPR
;
A
#
# COMPACT_ATOMS: atom_id res chain seq x y z
N ILE A 1 8.97 -12.60 -22.61
CA ILE A 1 9.22 -11.13 -22.65
C ILE A 1 7.93 -10.34 -22.53
N GLN A 2 7.01 -10.43 -23.49
CA GLN A 2 5.72 -9.73 -23.39
C GLN A 2 4.89 -10.25 -22.21
N GLU A 3 4.77 -11.58 -22.08
CA GLU A 3 4.06 -12.21 -20.96
C GLU A 3 4.73 -11.89 -19.61
N ASP A 4 6.06 -11.96 -19.53
CA ASP A 4 6.79 -11.62 -18.29
C ASP A 4 6.56 -10.16 -17.86
N MET A 5 6.57 -9.21 -18.81
CA MET A 5 6.27 -7.80 -18.49
C MET A 5 4.81 -7.58 -18.11
N LEU A 6 3.88 -8.27 -18.77
CA LEU A 6 2.48 -8.21 -18.40
C LEU A 6 2.25 -8.79 -17.00
N ALA A 7 2.97 -9.86 -16.64
CA ALA A 7 2.94 -10.43 -15.30
C ALA A 7 3.45 -9.42 -14.27
N GLU A 8 4.58 -8.76 -14.53
CA GLU A 8 5.14 -7.73 -13.64
C GLU A 8 4.17 -6.55 -13.43
N ILE A 9 3.57 -6.04 -14.51
CA ILE A 9 2.58 -4.96 -14.43
C ILE A 9 1.37 -5.38 -13.58
N ARG A 10 0.90 -6.62 -13.75
CA ARG A 10 -0.22 -7.16 -12.96
C ARG A 10 0.14 -7.34 -11.49
N THR A 11 1.38 -7.72 -11.18
CA THR A 11 1.87 -7.78 -9.79
C THR A 11 1.80 -6.40 -9.15
N VAL A 12 2.36 -5.38 -9.82
CA VAL A 12 2.32 -3.99 -9.33
C VAL A 12 0.89 -3.47 -9.19
N GLU A 13 0.00 -3.80 -10.12
CA GLU A 13 -1.43 -3.46 -10.04
C GLU A 13 -2.10 -4.10 -8.82
N SER A 14 -1.84 -5.38 -8.57
CA SER A 14 -2.38 -6.11 -7.42
C SER A 14 -1.89 -5.53 -6.09
N GLU A 15 -0.62 -5.14 -6.01
CA GLU A 15 -0.06 -4.50 -4.82
C GLU A 15 -0.65 -3.10 -4.60
N ALA A 16 -0.84 -2.33 -5.68
CA ALA A 16 -1.51 -1.04 -5.61
C ALA A 16 -2.96 -1.17 -5.11
N ALA A 17 -3.69 -2.19 -5.57
CA ALA A 17 -5.04 -2.50 -5.08
C ALA A 17 -5.05 -2.81 -3.56
N ALA A 18 -4.04 -3.52 -3.07
CA ALA A 18 -3.91 -3.84 -1.64
C ALA A 18 -3.70 -2.59 -0.77
N PHE A 19 -3.03 -1.54 -1.29
CA PHE A 19 -2.87 -0.27 -0.57
C PHE A 19 -4.22 0.45 -0.33
N PHE A 20 -5.16 0.39 -1.29
CA PHE A 20 -6.50 0.98 -1.09
C PHE A 20 -7.30 0.26 0.01
N ASP A 21 -7.19 -1.07 0.06
CA ASP A 21 -7.81 -1.86 1.12
C ASP A 21 -7.18 -1.57 2.50
N GLN A 22 -5.87 -1.35 2.56
CA GLN A 22 -5.19 -0.95 3.79
C GLN A 22 -5.76 0.38 4.35
N ILE A 23 -5.91 1.40 3.51
CA ILE A 23 -6.46 2.70 3.92
C ILE A 23 -7.86 2.51 4.54
N SER A 24 -8.70 1.69 3.90
CA SER A 24 -10.04 1.38 4.39
C SER A 24 -10.00 0.66 5.74
N ARG A 25 -9.09 -0.30 5.92
CA ARG A 25 -8.91 -1.05 7.17
C ARG A 25 -8.45 -0.16 8.33
N TYR A 26 -7.62 0.85 8.08
CA TYR A 26 -7.22 1.81 9.10
C TYR A 26 -8.43 2.52 9.71
N PHE A 27 -9.31 3.10 8.88
CA PHE A 27 -10.50 3.81 9.37
C PHE A 27 -11.45 2.89 10.17
N ILE A 28 -11.68 1.67 9.68
CA ILE A 28 -12.51 0.68 10.39
C ILE A 28 -11.90 0.33 11.75
N THR A 29 -10.60 0.05 11.78
CA THR A 29 -9.89 -0.35 13.01
C THR A 29 -9.86 0.78 14.03
N ARG A 30 -9.53 2.00 13.57
CA ARG A 30 -9.52 3.19 14.40
C ARG A 30 -10.89 3.46 15.01
N GLY A 31 -11.96 3.40 14.22
CA GLY A 31 -13.33 3.57 14.71
C GLY A 31 -13.72 2.55 15.79
N LYS A 32 -13.29 1.29 15.65
CA LYS A 32 -13.50 0.25 16.66
C LYS A 32 -12.78 0.57 17.98
N ILE A 33 -11.56 1.08 17.93
CA ILE A 33 -10.78 1.43 19.13
C ILE A 33 -11.37 2.69 19.79
N VAL A 34 -11.73 3.72 19.01
CA VAL A 34 -12.40 4.92 19.53
C VAL A 34 -13.71 4.56 20.26
N THR A 35 -14.46 3.57 19.74
CA THR A 35 -15.65 3.05 20.44
C THR A 35 -15.29 2.41 21.79
N LYS A 36 -14.11 1.82 21.95
CA LYS A 36 -13.64 1.29 23.24
C LYS A 36 -13.22 2.42 24.18
N VAL A 37 -12.59 3.48 23.69
CA VAL A 37 -12.26 4.68 24.48
C VAL A 37 -13.51 5.27 25.12
N THR A 38 -14.61 5.39 24.36
CA THR A 38 -15.87 5.93 24.90
C THR A 38 -16.58 4.98 25.85
N LYS A 39 -16.51 3.66 25.60
CA LYS A 39 -17.13 2.64 26.48
C LYS A 39 -16.38 2.41 27.79
N TYR A 40 -15.05 2.58 27.78
CA TYR A 40 -14.18 2.30 28.93
C TYR A 40 -13.25 3.48 29.21
N PRO A 41 -13.80 4.63 29.65
CA PRO A 41 -13.02 5.88 29.76
C PRO A 41 -11.91 5.86 30.81
N HIS A 42 -11.93 4.88 31.72
CA HIS A 42 -10.91 4.67 32.76
C HIS A 42 -9.75 3.77 32.30
N VAL A 43 -9.87 3.15 31.12
CA VAL A 43 -8.81 2.31 30.54
C VAL A 43 -8.02 3.15 29.56
N GLU A 44 -6.92 3.72 30.03
CA GLU A 44 -6.09 4.66 29.25
C GLU A 44 -5.41 3.98 28.05
N ASP A 45 -5.15 2.68 28.13
CA ASP A 45 -4.52 1.91 27.05
C ASP A 45 -5.28 2.04 25.72
N PHE A 46 -6.61 2.23 25.74
CA PHE A 46 -7.36 2.42 24.49
C PHE A 46 -7.04 3.75 23.81
N ARG A 47 -6.68 4.80 24.56
CA ARG A 47 -6.25 6.09 23.97
C ARG A 47 -4.85 5.96 23.39
N VAL A 48 -3.93 5.34 24.13
CA VAL A 48 -2.57 5.03 23.65
C VAL A 48 -2.64 4.17 22.38
N THR A 49 -3.52 3.17 22.34
CA THR A 49 -3.70 2.34 21.14
C THR A 49 -4.15 3.13 19.91
N VAL A 50 -4.95 4.21 20.08
CA VAL A 50 -5.32 5.09 18.95
C VAL A 50 -4.09 5.83 18.45
N GLU A 51 -3.28 6.38 19.36
CA GLU A 51 -2.05 7.11 19.00
C GLU A 51 -1.06 6.20 18.28
N GLU A 52 -0.79 5.01 18.82
CA GLU A 52 0.09 4.02 18.20
C GLU A 52 -0.43 3.55 16.81
N LEU A 53 -1.74 3.39 16.66
CA LEU A 53 -2.34 3.06 15.37
C LEU A 53 -2.13 4.19 14.35
N ASP A 54 -2.33 5.43 14.76
CA ASP A 54 -2.19 6.61 13.91
C ASP A 54 -0.71 6.80 13.49
N GLU A 55 0.23 6.60 14.41
CA GLU A 55 1.67 6.62 14.12
C GLU A 55 2.09 5.51 13.16
N LYS A 56 1.61 4.29 13.41
CA LYS A 56 1.85 3.14 12.52
C LYS A 56 1.34 3.43 11.10
N GLU A 57 0.12 3.97 10.98
CA GLU A 57 -0.47 4.28 9.67
C GLU A 57 0.34 5.35 8.93
N TYR A 58 0.80 6.39 9.64
CA TYR A 58 1.66 7.41 9.05
C TYR A 58 2.96 6.82 8.46
N VAL A 59 3.64 5.96 9.21
CA VAL A 59 4.84 5.26 8.73
C VAL A 59 4.50 4.37 7.54
N SER A 60 3.38 3.65 7.60
CA SER A 60 2.97 2.78 6.51
C SER A 60 2.66 3.54 5.22
N LEU A 61 1.96 4.67 5.29
CA LEU A 61 1.67 5.52 4.13
C LEU A 61 2.95 6.06 3.50
N LYS A 62 3.96 6.43 4.31
CA LYS A 62 5.29 6.80 3.80
C LYS A 62 5.96 5.67 3.04
N LEU A 63 5.88 4.44 3.55
CA LEU A 63 6.44 3.26 2.87
C LEU A 63 5.70 3.01 1.55
N VAL A 64 4.37 3.10 1.53
CA VAL A 64 3.56 2.99 0.30
C VAL A 64 4.01 4.01 -0.75
N MET A 65 4.26 5.26 -0.38
CA MET A 65 4.77 6.27 -1.31
C MET A 65 6.16 5.91 -1.87
N CYS A 66 7.02 5.30 -1.05
CA CYS A 66 8.31 4.80 -1.51
C CYS A 66 8.15 3.64 -2.49
N GLU A 67 7.26 2.69 -2.21
CA GLU A 67 6.97 1.55 -3.08
C GLU A 67 6.40 2.01 -4.42
N ILE A 68 5.44 2.94 -4.43
CA ILE A 68 4.89 3.51 -5.68
C ILE A 68 6.01 4.10 -6.54
N ARG A 69 6.92 4.90 -5.95
CA ARG A 69 8.06 5.47 -6.67
C ARG A 69 8.99 4.38 -7.21
N ASN A 70 9.26 3.35 -6.41
CA ASN A 70 10.13 2.24 -6.81
C ASN A 70 9.49 1.45 -7.96
N HIS A 71 8.20 1.14 -7.89
CA HIS A 71 7.45 0.49 -8.96
C HIS A 71 7.50 1.27 -10.27
N TYR A 72 7.26 2.58 -10.24
CA TYR A 72 7.39 3.39 -11.46
C TYR A 72 8.81 3.34 -12.04
N SER A 73 9.83 3.40 -11.19
CA SER A 73 11.23 3.36 -11.62
C SER A 73 11.58 2.01 -12.27
N THR A 74 11.22 0.91 -11.62
CA THR A 74 11.46 -0.46 -12.08
C THR A 74 10.69 -0.78 -13.35
N LEU A 75 9.39 -0.46 -13.40
CA LEU A 75 8.57 -0.68 -14.59
C LEU A 75 9.10 0.12 -15.77
N HIS A 76 9.45 1.40 -15.57
CA HIS A 76 10.04 2.22 -16.61
C HIS A 76 11.35 1.61 -17.15
N ASP A 77 12.27 1.22 -16.26
CA ASP A 77 13.54 0.61 -16.64
C ASP A 77 13.35 -0.68 -17.46
N ILE A 78 12.50 -1.60 -16.99
CA ILE A 78 12.26 -2.89 -17.66
C ILE A 78 11.58 -2.69 -19.02
N ILE A 79 10.57 -1.82 -19.09
CA ILE A 79 9.85 -1.53 -20.34
C ILE A 79 10.81 -0.91 -21.36
N MET A 80 11.60 0.08 -20.95
CA MET A 80 12.53 0.76 -21.85
C MET A 80 13.62 -0.18 -22.37
N LYS A 81 14.17 -1.07 -21.52
CA LYS A 81 15.15 -2.08 -21.94
C LYS A 81 14.60 -3.08 -22.96
N ASN A 82 13.30 -3.35 -22.95
CA ASN A 82 12.68 -4.36 -23.81
C ASN A 82 11.79 -3.78 -24.92
N LEU A 83 11.74 -2.45 -25.07
CA LEU A 83 10.76 -1.74 -25.90
C LEU A 83 10.66 -2.26 -27.34
N GLU A 84 11.79 -2.53 -27.98
CA GLU A 84 11.81 -3.06 -29.36
C GLU A 84 11.13 -4.44 -29.45
N LYS A 85 11.40 -5.31 -28.48
CA LYS A 85 10.83 -6.67 -28.43
C LYS A 85 9.34 -6.65 -28.06
N ILE A 86 8.89 -5.64 -27.31
CA ILE A 86 7.47 -5.42 -27.01
C ILE A 86 6.73 -4.97 -28.27
N LYS A 87 7.28 -3.99 -29.00
CA LYS A 87 6.64 -3.38 -30.18
C LYS A 87 6.64 -4.30 -31.40
N LYS A 88 7.69 -5.09 -31.57
CA LYS A 88 7.87 -6.01 -32.70
C LYS A 88 8.17 -7.41 -32.18
N PRO A 89 7.17 -8.10 -31.61
CA PRO A 89 7.31 -9.50 -31.28
C PRO A 89 7.58 -10.29 -32.57
N ARG A 90 8.64 -11.10 -32.55
CA ARG A 90 8.92 -12.11 -33.55
C ARG A 90 8.79 -13.47 -32.90
#